data_AF-A0A522M6X4-F1
#
_entry.id   AF-A0A522M6X4-F1
#
_cell.length_a   1.000
_cell.length_b   1.000
_cell.length_c   1.000
_cell.angle_alpha   90.00
_cell.angle_beta   90.00
_cell.angle_gamma   90.00
#
_symmetry.space_group_name_H-M   'P 1'
#
loop_
_entity.id
_entity.type
_entity.pdbx_description
1 polymer ?
#
loop_
_entity_poly.entity_id
_entity_poly.type
_entity_poly.pdbx_seq_one_letter_code
_entity_poly.pdbx_strand_id
1 'polypeptide(L)'
;MQSIPRSSLAAALFGAVSLAAPFAVPPAQAAGFTLSSPDIKAGGTIPKSFEYNGFGCSGENKSPALKWSGAPRDTKSFAVTVHDPDAPT
;
A
#
# COMPACT_ATOMS: atom_id res chain seq x y z
N MET A 1 11.72 -77.84 -22.04
CA MET A 1 12.99 -77.13 -21.76
C MET A 1 12.70 -75.65 -21.62
N GLN A 2 12.94 -75.14 -20.41
CA GLN A 2 13.31 -73.77 -20.05
C GLN A 2 12.33 -72.62 -20.37
N SER A 3 11.68 -72.21 -19.28
CA SER A 3 11.39 -70.82 -18.93
C SER A 3 12.65 -69.94 -19.01
N ILE A 4 12.46 -68.63 -19.27
CA ILE A 4 13.04 -67.52 -18.49
C ILE A 4 12.34 -66.18 -18.89
N PRO A 5 12.02 -65.30 -17.92
CA PRO A 5 11.17 -64.11 -18.06
C PRO A 5 11.97 -62.80 -18.18
N ARG A 6 11.36 -61.70 -18.66
CA ARG A 6 11.78 -60.29 -18.45
C ARG A 6 10.59 -59.39 -18.80
N SER A 7 10.21 -58.31 -18.15
CA SER A 7 10.52 -57.65 -16.89
C SER A 7 9.45 -56.56 -16.77
N SER A 8 8.97 -56.31 -15.56
CA SER A 8 8.03 -55.24 -15.25
C SER A 8 8.59 -53.88 -15.66
N LEU A 9 7.78 -53.06 -16.33
CA LEU A 9 7.99 -51.61 -16.31
C LEU A 9 6.93 -50.99 -15.41
N ALA A 10 7.34 -50.73 -14.18
CA ALA A 10 6.60 -49.83 -13.30
C ALA A 10 6.58 -48.44 -13.97
N ALA A 11 5.39 -47.95 -14.32
CA ALA A 11 5.22 -46.56 -14.69
C ALA A 11 5.44 -45.71 -13.42
N ALA A 12 6.59 -45.05 -13.35
CA ALA A 12 6.92 -44.15 -12.27
C ALA A 12 5.91 -42.99 -12.23
N LEU A 13 5.34 -42.76 -11.04
CA LEU A 13 4.54 -41.58 -10.71
C LEU A 13 5.39 -40.33 -10.95
N PHE A 14 5.04 -39.54 -11.97
CA PHE A 14 5.52 -38.17 -12.06
C PHE A 14 4.75 -37.33 -11.04
N GLY A 15 5.36 -37.15 -9.86
CA GLY A 15 4.90 -36.17 -8.88
C GLY A 15 5.02 -34.77 -9.48
N ALA A 16 3.88 -34.15 -9.81
CA ALA A 16 3.84 -32.74 -10.11
C ALA A 16 4.14 -31.96 -8.82
N VAL A 17 5.36 -31.44 -8.69
CA VAL A 17 5.67 -30.39 -7.71
C VAL A 17 4.89 -29.16 -8.15
N SER A 18 3.77 -28.87 -7.49
CA SER A 18 3.02 -27.63 -7.68
C SER A 18 3.94 -26.46 -7.35
N LEU A 19 4.35 -25.73 -8.38
CA LEU A 19 5.04 -24.45 -8.25
C LEU A 19 4.15 -23.53 -7.40
N ALA A 20 4.66 -23.09 -6.26
CA ALA A 20 3.97 -22.15 -5.38
C ALA A 20 3.51 -20.93 -6.21
N ALA A 21 2.20 -20.70 -6.28
CA ALA A 21 1.68 -19.48 -6.86
C ALA A 21 2.28 -18.29 -6.08
N PRO A 22 2.88 -17.29 -6.74
CA PRO A 22 3.31 -16.09 -6.06
C PRO A 22 2.07 -15.49 -5.40
N PHE A 23 2.18 -15.08 -4.14
CA PHE A 23 1.15 -14.31 -3.46
C PHE A 23 0.78 -13.12 -4.34
N ALA A 24 -0.34 -13.22 -5.07
CA ALA A 24 -0.95 -12.09 -5.71
C ALA A 24 -1.40 -11.18 -4.57
N VAL A 25 -0.63 -10.15 -4.26
CA VAL A 25 -1.03 -9.11 -3.32
C VAL A 25 -2.14 -8.33 -4.04
N PRO A 26 -3.42 -8.46 -3.66
CA PRO A 26 -4.44 -7.63 -4.24
C PRO A 26 -4.07 -6.17 -3.93
N PRO A 27 -4.33 -5.23 -4.85
CA PRO A 27 -4.12 -3.82 -4.54
C PRO A 27 -4.94 -3.49 -3.29
N ALA A 28 -4.29 -2.92 -2.29
CA ALA A 28 -4.97 -2.55 -1.06
C ALA A 28 -5.93 -1.39 -1.37
N GLN A 29 -7.19 -1.70 -1.66
CA GLN A 29 -8.24 -0.70 -1.63
C GLN A 29 -8.49 -0.39 -0.15
N ALA A 30 -8.14 0.83 0.27
CA ALA A 30 -8.56 1.38 1.56
C ALA A 30 -10.07 1.73 1.52
N ALA A 31 -10.90 0.82 1.02
CA ALA A 31 -12.32 1.04 0.80
C ALA A 31 -12.98 1.41 2.14
N GLY A 32 -13.40 2.67 2.27
CA GLY A 32 -13.97 3.24 3.49
C GLY A 32 -13.00 4.02 4.38
N PHE A 33 -11.69 4.03 4.09
CA PHE A 33 -10.75 4.92 4.77
C PHE A 33 -10.92 6.34 4.24
N THR A 34 -11.29 7.26 5.13
CA THR A 34 -11.56 8.65 4.78
C THR A 34 -10.67 9.57 5.58
N LEU A 35 -10.17 10.62 4.94
CA LEU A 35 -9.43 11.73 5.57
C LEU A 35 -10.23 13.02 5.38
N SER A 36 -10.32 13.82 6.43
CA SER A 36 -10.93 15.15 6.41
C SER A 36 -10.14 16.11 7.29
N SER A 37 -10.31 17.40 7.05
CA SER A 37 -9.77 18.45 7.89
C SER A 37 -10.84 19.53 8.09
N PRO A 38 -11.04 20.05 9.31
CA PRO A 38 -11.83 21.25 9.50
C PRO A 38 -11.11 22.50 8.97
N ASP A 39 -9.80 22.42 8.77
CA ASP A 39 -8.93 23.56 8.51
C ASP A 39 -8.62 23.73 7.01
N ILE A 40 -8.61 22.64 6.25
CA ILE A 40 -8.30 22.63 4.82
C ILE A 40 -9.40 21.87 4.05
N LYS A 41 -9.95 22.51 3.02
CA LYS A 41 -10.85 21.86 2.06
C LYS A 41 -10.07 21.22 0.93
N ALA A 42 -10.48 20.03 0.50
CA ALA A 42 -9.89 19.37 -0.67
C ALA A 42 -10.02 20.27 -1.92
N GLY A 43 -8.91 20.45 -2.64
CA GLY A 43 -8.82 21.34 -3.81
C GLY A 43 -8.92 22.84 -3.50
N GLY A 44 -9.00 23.23 -2.23
CA GLY A 44 -9.02 24.62 -1.80
C GLY A 44 -7.62 25.20 -1.61
N THR A 45 -7.54 26.53 -1.51
CA THR A 45 -6.31 27.25 -1.15
C THR A 45 -5.92 26.96 0.31
N ILE A 46 -4.63 26.74 0.55
CA ILE A 46 -4.08 26.55 1.89
C ILE A 46 -4.02 27.91 2.64
N PRO A 47 -4.64 28.04 3.84
CA PRO A 47 -4.56 29.25 4.65
C PRO A 47 -3.13 29.60 5.11
N LYS A 48 -2.87 30.90 5.35
CA LYS A 48 -1.58 31.41 5.86
C LYS A 48 -1.12 30.77 7.17
N SER A 49 -2.03 30.29 8.01
CA SER A 49 -1.66 29.59 9.24
C SER A 49 -0.84 28.32 8.98
N PHE A 50 -0.97 27.69 7.81
CA PHE A 50 -0.23 26.49 7.42
C PHE A 50 0.87 26.77 6.37
N GLU A 51 1.01 28.01 5.92
CA GLU A 51 2.13 28.42 5.08
C GLU A 51 3.41 28.48 5.92
N TYR A 52 4.54 28.13 5.31
CA TYR A 52 5.86 28.26 5.92
C TYR A 52 6.17 29.71 6.35
N ASN A 53 7.06 29.87 7.33
CA ASN A 53 7.51 31.17 7.83
C ASN A 53 9.02 31.33 7.55
N GLY A 54 9.34 31.64 6.29
CA GLY A 54 10.71 31.71 5.80
C GLY A 54 10.75 31.72 4.27
N PHE A 55 11.93 32.00 3.71
CA PHE A 55 12.17 32.00 2.25
C PHE A 55 11.22 32.90 1.44
N GLY A 56 10.79 34.02 2.03
CA GLY A 56 9.85 34.95 1.41
C GLY A 56 8.38 34.68 1.74
N CYS A 57 8.07 33.58 2.43
CA CYS A 57 6.75 33.32 3.02
C CYS A 57 6.64 33.90 4.43
N SER A 58 5.42 34.19 4.87
CA SER A 58 5.13 34.87 6.14
C SER A 58 3.97 34.23 6.91
N GLY A 59 3.75 32.94 6.69
CA GLY A 59 2.74 32.18 7.39
C GLY A 59 3.10 31.88 8.84
N GLU A 60 2.25 31.09 9.50
CA GLU A 60 2.48 30.68 10.90
C GLU A 60 3.22 29.34 11.02
N ASN A 61 3.40 28.62 9.91
CA ASN A 61 4.06 27.31 9.84
C ASN A 61 3.48 26.27 10.82
N LYS A 62 2.15 26.29 11.02
CA LYS A 62 1.44 25.29 11.83
C LYS A 62 0.98 24.13 10.95
N SER A 63 0.77 22.97 11.54
CA SER A 63 0.11 21.86 10.85
C SER A 63 -1.41 21.98 10.97
N PRO A 64 -2.18 21.56 9.94
CA PRO A 64 -3.64 21.48 10.01
C PRO A 64 -4.07 20.29 10.86
N ALA A 65 -5.26 20.38 11.46
CA ALA A 65 -5.90 19.23 12.09
C ALA A 65 -6.36 18.23 11.00
N LEU A 66 -6.05 16.96 11.22
CA LEU A 66 -6.45 15.85 10.35
C LEU A 66 -7.34 14.89 11.14
N LYS A 67 -8.44 14.46 10.53
CA LYS A 67 -9.36 13.46 11.07
C LYS A 67 -9.51 12.34 10.07
N TRP A 68 -9.24 11.11 10.49
CA TRP A 68 -9.44 9.92 9.66
C TRP A 68 -10.36 8.90 10.33
N SER A 69 -11.03 8.10 9.51
CA SER A 69 -11.90 7.01 9.94
C SER A 69 -11.88 5.87 8.93
N GLY A 70 -12.35 4.69 9.32
CA GLY A 70 -12.44 3.53 8.43
C GLY A 70 -11.09 2.87 8.13
N ALA A 71 -10.12 2.96 9.04
CA ALA A 71 -8.87 2.23 8.90
C ALA A 71 -9.14 0.71 8.92
N PRO A 72 -8.43 -0.10 8.12
CA PRO A 72 -8.54 -1.55 8.19
C PRO A 72 -8.37 -2.08 9.61
N ARG A 73 -9.13 -3.11 10.00
CA ARG A 73 -9.16 -3.65 11.37
C ARG A 73 -7.78 -3.94 11.96
N ASP A 74 -6.86 -4.41 11.12
CA ASP A 74 -5.54 -4.86 11.55
C ASP A 74 -4.44 -3.79 11.39
N THR A 75 -4.82 -2.52 11.15
CA THR A 75 -3.90 -1.37 11.07
C THR A 75 -3.07 -1.25 12.35
N LYS A 76 -1.74 -1.22 12.21
CA LYS A 76 -0.81 -1.15 13.35
C LYS A 76 -0.27 0.26 13.61
N SER A 77 -0.19 1.07 12.58
CA SER A 77 0.35 2.42 12.63
C SER A 77 -0.15 3.23 11.43
N PHE A 78 0.04 4.55 11.51
CA PHE A 78 -0.23 5.48 10.43
C PHE A 78 1.05 6.26 10.12
N ALA A 79 1.21 6.64 8.86
CA ALA A 79 2.17 7.64 8.43
C ALA A 79 1.39 8.82 7.82
N VAL A 80 1.90 10.03 8.04
CA VAL A 80 1.33 11.26 7.47
C VAL A 80 2.41 11.93 6.66
N THR A 81 2.12 12.20 5.39
CA THR A 81 3.00 12.92 4.47
C THR A 81 2.24 14.10 3.89
N VAL A 82 2.94 15.22 3.71
CA VAL A 82 2.50 16.36 2.93
C VAL A 82 3.53 16.52 1.82
N HIS A 83 3.08 16.53 0.58
CA HIS A 83 3.95 16.52 -0.59
C HIS A 83 3.47 17.56 -1.61
N ASP A 84 4.40 18.39 -2.05
CA ASP A 84 4.22 19.33 -3.16
C ASP A 84 4.91 18.74 -4.40
N PRO A 85 4.16 18.19 -5.37
CA PRO A 85 4.72 17.64 -6.60
C PRO A 85 5.19 18.73 -7.58
N ASP A 86 4.81 19.99 -7.36
CA ASP A 86 5.10 21.11 -8.25
C ASP A 86 6.40 21.85 -7.88
N ALA A 87 7.01 21.49 -6.73
CA ALA A 87 8.28 22.06 -6.29
C ALA A 87 9.43 21.72 -7.28
N PRO A 88 10.15 22.72 -7.82
CA PRO A 88 11.27 22.51 -8.73
C PRO A 88 12.57 22.24 -7.95
N THR A 89 12.73 21.00 -7.48
CA THR A 89 13.86 20.59 -6.62
C THR A 89 15.19 20.43 -7.34
#